data_AF-A0A6M4IY89-F1
#
_entry.id   AF-A0A6M4IY89-F1
#
_cell.length_a   1.000
_cell.length_b   1.000
_cell.length_c   1.000
_cell.angle_alpha   90.00
_cell.angle_beta   90.00
_cell.angle_gamma   90.00
#
_symmetry.space_group_name_H-M   'P 1'
#
loop_
_entity.id
_entity.type
_entity.pdbx_description
1 polymer ?
#
loop_
_entity_poly.entity_id
_entity_poly.type
_entity_poly.pdbx_seq_one_letter_code
_entity_poly.pdbx_strand_id
1 'polypeptide(L)'
;MHRWLKRLRGTLVMALLWAVGWSIAGLLLGISSILLPWLPWDPLFAVFDAPLPALAVPGFVGGALFSVLLGIGEHRRRFDELSVRRFAGWGAVGGLLLTMIPASAVLSGSATGADLAHEFWALTSILVVPLTTLSAASAAGSLWLARRAKGSRELEAGRVVDDLWLTDGQAKDLIALAE
;
A
#
# COMPACT_ATOMS: atom_id res chain seq x y z
N MET A 1 16.98 -20.58 -4.66
CA MET A 1 15.61 -20.49 -4.12
C MET A 1 15.40 -19.38 -3.09
N HIS A 2 16.36 -19.08 -2.21
CA HIS A 2 16.20 -18.10 -1.12
C HIS A 2 15.86 -16.65 -1.54
N ARG A 3 16.33 -16.19 -2.72
CA ARG A 3 16.03 -14.83 -3.24
C ARG A 3 14.60 -14.71 -3.80
N TRP A 4 14.10 -15.75 -4.46
CA TRP A 4 12.75 -15.79 -5.02
C TRP A 4 11.69 -15.79 -3.92
N LEU A 5 11.91 -16.59 -2.86
CA LEU A 5 11.05 -16.62 -1.67
C LEU A 5 11.02 -15.28 -0.93
N LYS A 6 12.17 -14.60 -0.80
CA LYS A 6 12.23 -13.25 -0.21
C LYS A 6 11.44 -12.22 -1.03
N ARG A 7 11.49 -12.33 -2.37
CA ARG A 7 10.77 -11.42 -3.27
C ARG A 7 9.26 -11.64 -3.22
N LEU A 8 8.81 -12.91 -3.29
CA LEU A 8 7.41 -13.29 -3.13
C LEU A 8 6.85 -12.89 -1.76
N ARG A 9 7.62 -13.09 -0.69
CA ARG A 9 7.22 -12.67 0.65
C ARG A 9 7.04 -11.15 0.74
N GLY A 10 7.90 -10.36 0.08
CA GLY A 10 7.74 -8.92 0.02
C GLY A 10 6.45 -8.49 -0.68
N THR A 11 6.16 -9.09 -1.84
CA THR A 11 4.91 -8.83 -2.58
C THR A 11 3.67 -9.25 -1.78
N LEU A 12 3.68 -10.44 -1.19
CA LEU A 12 2.56 -10.94 -0.37
C LEU A 12 2.30 -10.07 0.85
N VAL A 13 3.34 -9.66 1.58
CA VAL A 13 3.21 -8.79 2.74
C VAL A 13 2.63 -7.43 2.34
N MET A 14 3.09 -6.86 1.22
CA MET A 14 2.56 -5.58 0.74
C MET A 14 1.09 -5.69 0.31
N ALA A 15 0.74 -6.75 -0.43
CA ALA A 15 -0.63 -7.02 -0.84
C ALA A 15 -1.57 -7.19 0.37
N LEU A 16 -1.14 -7.95 1.38
CA LEU A 16 -1.91 -8.11 2.63
C LEU A 16 -2.03 -6.79 3.40
N LEU A 17 -0.96 -6.00 3.48
CA LEU A 17 -0.99 -4.70 4.17
C LEU A 17 -2.00 -3.75 3.52
N TRP A 18 -2.04 -3.71 2.19
CA TRP A 18 -3.00 -2.91 1.44
C TRP A 18 -4.43 -3.43 1.61
N ALA A 19 -4.63 -4.76 1.58
CA ALA A 19 -5.93 -5.37 1.82
C ALA A 19 -6.51 -4.95 3.18
N VAL A 20 -5.70 -5.00 4.23
CA VAL A 20 -6.10 -4.55 5.57
C VAL A 20 -6.41 -3.05 5.58
N GLY A 21 -5.52 -2.21 5.02
CA GLY A 21 -5.73 -0.76 4.99
C GLY A 21 -7.00 -0.36 4.23
N TRP A 22 -7.28 -1.02 3.11
CA TRP A 22 -8.48 -0.78 2.31
C TRP A 22 -9.75 -1.32 2.96
N SER A 23 -9.67 -2.43 3.68
CA SER A 23 -10.78 -2.94 4.49
C SER A 23 -11.19 -1.93 5.58
N ILE A 24 -10.20 -1.36 6.27
CA ILE A 24 -10.43 -0.30 7.27
C ILE A 24 -11.04 0.94 6.59
N ALA A 25 -10.50 1.37 5.44
CA ALA A 25 -11.05 2.49 4.68
C ALA A 25 -12.52 2.23 4.27
N GLY A 26 -12.83 1.01 3.81
CA GLY A 26 -14.20 0.59 3.50
C GLY A 26 -15.10 0.70 4.71
N LEU A 27 -14.69 0.17 5.86
CA LEU A 27 -15.47 0.29 7.09
C LEU A 27 -15.73 1.76 7.47
N LEU A 28 -14.72 2.62 7.37
CA LEU A 28 -14.86 4.05 7.64
C LEU A 28 -15.80 4.74 6.65
N LEU A 29 -15.81 4.34 5.38
CA LEU A 29 -16.77 4.84 4.38
C LEU A 29 -18.20 4.45 4.76
N GLY A 30 -18.42 3.24 5.28
CA GLY A 30 -19.76 2.80 5.73
C GLY A 30 -20.25 3.51 6.98
N ILE A 31 -19.34 3.78 7.91
CA ILE A 31 -19.66 4.64 9.05
C ILE A 31 -19.97 6.05 8.56
N SER A 32 -19.19 6.58 7.62
CA SER A 32 -19.38 7.92 7.06
C SER A 32 -20.71 8.07 6.33
N SER A 33 -21.19 7.04 5.62
CA SER A 33 -22.49 7.09 4.93
C SER A 33 -23.67 7.18 5.90
N ILE A 34 -23.55 6.59 7.09
CA ILE A 34 -24.56 6.71 8.15
C ILE A 34 -24.51 8.09 8.80
N LEU A 35 -23.30 8.62 9.03
CA LEU A 35 -23.10 9.92 9.68
C LEU A 35 -23.40 11.12 8.76
N LEU A 36 -23.21 10.97 7.46
CA LEU A 36 -23.32 12.03 6.46
C LEU A 36 -24.29 11.64 5.33
N PRO A 37 -25.57 11.33 5.63
CA PRO A 37 -26.51 10.77 4.64
C PRO A 37 -26.85 11.71 3.47
N TRP A 38 -26.49 13.00 3.56
CA TRP A 38 -26.71 13.99 2.51
C TRP A 38 -25.66 13.98 1.40
N LEU A 39 -24.57 13.22 1.54
CA LEU A 39 -23.58 13.03 0.46
C LEU A 39 -24.12 12.00 -0.55
N PRO A 40 -23.75 12.08 -1.84
CA PRO A 40 -24.21 11.15 -2.86
C PRO A 40 -23.43 9.84 -2.80
N TRP A 41 -23.79 8.97 -1.85
CA TRP A 41 -23.13 7.67 -1.64
C TRP A 41 -23.58 6.58 -2.63
N ASP A 42 -24.75 6.74 -3.27
CA ASP A 42 -25.37 5.73 -4.13
C ASP A 42 -24.45 5.20 -5.25
N PRO A 43 -23.68 6.04 -5.97
CA PRO A 43 -22.79 5.55 -7.02
C PRO A 43 -21.68 4.65 -6.48
N LEU A 44 -21.21 4.91 -5.24
CA LEU A 44 -20.16 4.12 -4.62
C LEU A 44 -20.70 2.76 -4.16
N PHE A 45 -21.89 2.74 -3.57
CA PHE A 45 -22.53 1.51 -3.11
C PHE A 45 -23.05 0.64 -4.26
N ALA A 46 -23.49 1.24 -5.37
CA ALA A 46 -23.90 0.50 -6.55
C ALA A 46 -22.77 -0.36 -7.14
N VAL A 47 -21.50 0.07 -7.01
CA VAL A 47 -20.35 -0.71 -7.49
C VAL A 47 -19.96 -1.81 -6.51
N PHE A 48 -20.00 -1.50 -5.22
CA PHE A 48 -19.58 -2.40 -4.16
C PHE A 48 -20.80 -2.97 -3.45
N ASP A 49 -21.69 -3.65 -4.17
CA ASP A 49 -22.92 -4.31 -3.68
C ASP A 49 -22.65 -5.45 -2.65
N ALA A 50 -21.48 -5.42 -2.03
CA ALA A 50 -20.95 -6.32 -1.02
C ALA A 50 -20.55 -5.51 0.24
N PRO A 51 -20.38 -6.15 1.41
CA PRO A 51 -19.97 -5.47 2.63
C PRO A 51 -18.71 -4.65 2.35
N LEU A 52 -18.66 -3.38 2.76
CA LEU A 52 -17.52 -2.48 2.50
C LEU A 52 -16.11 -3.01 2.83
N PRO A 53 -15.91 -3.95 3.79
CA PRO A 53 -14.67 -4.73 3.87
C PRO A 53 -14.24 -5.43 2.57
N ALA A 54 -15.12 -5.55 1.58
CA ALA A 54 -14.87 -6.02 0.22
C ALA A 54 -13.81 -5.19 -0.51
N LEU A 55 -13.53 -3.96 -0.07
CA LEU A 55 -12.37 -3.19 -0.53
C LEU A 55 -11.03 -3.89 -0.23
N ALA A 56 -11.01 -4.91 0.63
CA ALA A 56 -9.85 -5.76 0.84
C ALA A 56 -9.35 -6.43 -0.45
N VAL A 57 -10.27 -6.87 -1.33
CA VAL A 57 -9.90 -7.54 -2.59
C VAL A 57 -9.20 -6.59 -3.57
N PRO A 58 -9.78 -5.43 -3.95
CA PRO A 58 -9.08 -4.46 -4.78
C PRO A 58 -7.83 -3.90 -4.09
N GLY A 59 -7.82 -3.75 -2.76
CA GLY A 59 -6.62 -3.38 -2.00
C GLY A 59 -5.50 -4.40 -2.13
N PHE A 60 -5.81 -5.69 -2.00
CA PHE A 60 -4.85 -6.79 -2.18
C PHE A 60 -4.25 -6.78 -3.58
N VAL A 61 -5.12 -6.73 -4.60
CA VAL A 61 -4.69 -6.77 -5.99
C VAL A 61 -3.91 -5.51 -6.35
N GLY A 62 -4.34 -4.34 -5.87
CA GLY A 62 -3.63 -3.08 -6.02
C GLY A 62 -2.24 -3.12 -5.41
N GLY A 63 -2.10 -3.67 -4.20
CA GLY A 63 -0.81 -3.83 -3.53
C GLY A 63 0.13 -4.83 -4.24
N ALA A 64 -0.43 -5.89 -4.83
CA ALA A 64 0.32 -6.83 -5.65
C ALA A 64 0.80 -6.19 -6.96
N LEU A 65 -0.10 -5.53 -7.70
CA LEU A 65 0.22 -4.80 -8.94
C LEU A 65 1.28 -3.74 -8.68
N PHE A 66 1.10 -2.93 -7.64
CA PHE A 66 2.07 -1.94 -7.21
C PHE A 66 3.45 -2.55 -6.97
N SER A 67 3.52 -3.65 -6.23
CA SER A 67 4.79 -4.33 -5.91
C SER A 67 5.49 -4.87 -7.16
N VAL A 68 4.72 -5.36 -8.14
CA VAL A 68 5.24 -5.83 -9.43
C VAL A 68 5.76 -4.65 -10.25
N LEU A 69 4.96 -3.59 -10.41
CA LEU A 69 5.35 -2.38 -11.16
C LEU A 69 6.62 -1.75 -10.61
N LEU A 70 6.69 -1.60 -9.29
CA LEU A 70 7.87 -1.06 -8.62
C LEU A 70 9.09 -1.99 -8.80
N GLY A 71 8.87 -3.31 -8.74
CA GLY A 71 9.91 -4.31 -8.99
C GLY A 71 10.45 -4.32 -10.42
N ILE A 72 9.68 -3.85 -11.40
CA ILE A 72 10.09 -3.70 -12.80
C ILE A 72 10.75 -2.33 -13.03
N GLY A 73 10.07 -1.25 -12.63
CA GLY A 73 10.48 0.13 -12.91
C GLY A 73 11.62 0.65 -12.04
N GLU A 74 11.76 0.14 -10.80
CA GLU A 74 12.71 0.65 -9.81
C GLU A 74 13.64 -0.46 -9.26
N HIS A 75 13.84 -1.55 -10.02
CA HIS A 75 14.64 -2.72 -9.61
C HIS A 75 16.03 -2.40 -9.03
N ARG A 76 16.64 -1.29 -9.46
CA ARG A 76 18.01 -0.90 -9.08
C ARG A 76 18.10 0.16 -7.97
N ARG A 77 16.97 0.73 -7.53
CA ARG A 77 16.94 1.82 -6.54
C ARG A 77 16.32 1.36 -5.23
N ARG A 78 16.87 1.80 -4.11
CA ARG A 78 16.29 1.44 -2.80
C ARG A 78 15.05 2.29 -2.52
N PHE A 79 14.11 1.74 -1.76
CA PHE A 79 12.83 2.37 -1.41
C PHE A 79 12.98 3.79 -0.83
N ASP A 80 14.03 4.01 -0.05
CA ASP A 80 14.36 5.26 0.64
C ASP A 80 14.97 6.33 -0.28
N GLU A 81 15.59 5.93 -1.38
CA GLU A 81 16.17 6.84 -2.39
C GLU A 81 15.09 7.43 -3.32
N LEU A 82 13.90 6.82 -3.35
CA LEU A 82 12.80 7.26 -4.19
C LEU A 82 12.03 8.41 -3.54
N SER A 83 11.71 9.42 -4.35
CA SER A 83 10.87 10.53 -3.92
C SER A 83 9.42 10.06 -3.71
N VAL A 84 8.73 10.69 -2.75
CA VAL A 84 7.31 10.40 -2.45
C VAL A 84 6.44 10.52 -3.70
N ARG A 85 6.74 11.49 -4.57
CA ARG A 85 6.03 11.69 -5.85
C ARG A 85 6.18 10.50 -6.80
N ARG A 86 7.38 9.92 -6.92
CA ARG A 86 7.60 8.74 -7.77
C ARG A 86 6.86 7.53 -7.25
N PHE A 87 6.89 7.34 -5.93
CA PHE A 87 6.24 6.22 -5.25
C PHE A 87 4.71 6.30 -5.38
N ALA A 88 4.15 7.50 -5.14
CA ALA A 88 2.75 7.79 -5.38
C ALA A 88 2.37 7.66 -6.85
N GLY A 89 3.27 8.02 -7.79
CA GLY A 89 3.08 7.83 -9.22
C GLY A 89 2.94 6.35 -9.60
N TRP A 90 3.82 5.47 -9.09
CA TRP A 90 3.66 4.03 -9.28
C TRP A 90 2.40 3.47 -8.63
N GLY A 91 2.00 4.02 -7.47
CA GLY A 91 0.72 3.73 -6.83
C GLY A 91 -0.48 4.13 -7.70
N ALA A 92 -0.43 5.31 -8.32
CA ALA A 92 -1.46 5.79 -9.24
C ALA A 92 -1.56 4.90 -10.49
N VAL A 93 -0.43 4.52 -11.09
CA VAL A 93 -0.41 3.57 -12.21
C VAL A 93 -1.01 2.22 -11.79
N GLY A 94 -0.66 1.71 -10.61
CA GLY A 94 -1.25 0.49 -10.06
C GLY A 94 -2.78 0.59 -9.88
N GLY A 95 -3.26 1.72 -9.36
CA GLY A 95 -4.70 1.98 -9.20
C GLY A 95 -5.43 2.15 -10.54
N LEU A 96 -4.78 2.72 -11.54
CA LEU A 96 -5.32 2.83 -12.90
C LEU A 96 -5.35 1.46 -13.61
N LEU A 97 -4.40 0.57 -13.34
CA LEU A 97 -4.49 -0.82 -13.82
C LEU A 97 -5.60 -1.59 -13.11
N LEU A 98 -5.85 -1.29 -11.84
CA LEU A 98 -6.90 -1.93 -11.05
C LEU A 98 -8.29 -1.65 -11.64
N THR A 99 -8.52 -0.46 -12.22
CA THR A 99 -9.80 -0.10 -12.85
C THR A 99 -10.06 -0.91 -14.13
N MET A 100 -9.03 -1.56 -14.69
CA MET A 100 -9.14 -2.41 -15.88
C MET A 100 -9.48 -3.87 -15.56
N ILE A 101 -9.51 -4.27 -14.28
CA ILE A 101 -9.84 -5.66 -13.89
C ILE A 101 -11.30 -6.05 -14.20
N PRO A 102 -12.30 -5.18 -13.98
CA PRO A 102 -13.64 -5.45 -14.50
C PRO A 102 -13.65 -5.66 -16.03
N ALA A 103 -12.79 -4.94 -16.76
CA ALA A 103 -12.65 -5.10 -18.22
C ALA A 103 -12.16 -6.50 -18.62
N SER A 104 -11.22 -7.07 -17.87
CA SER A 104 -10.65 -8.38 -18.20
C SER A 104 -11.63 -9.53 -17.95
N ALA A 105 -12.52 -9.40 -16.96
CA ALA A 105 -13.61 -10.35 -16.72
C ALA A 105 -14.68 -10.34 -17.82
N VAL A 106 -14.92 -9.18 -18.46
CA VAL A 106 -15.79 -9.04 -19.63
C VAL A 106 -15.14 -9.66 -20.87
N LEU A 107 -13.86 -9.38 -21.10
CA LEU A 107 -13.09 -9.92 -22.23
C LEU A 107 -12.90 -11.45 -22.17
N SER A 108 -12.91 -12.04 -20.98
CA SER A 108 -12.81 -13.51 -20.81
C SER A 108 -14.11 -14.26 -21.14
N GLY A 109 -15.17 -13.57 -21.57
CA GLY A 109 -16.43 -14.20 -21.97
C GLY A 109 -17.29 -14.70 -20.82
N SER A 110 -16.94 -14.36 -19.57
CA SER A 110 -17.68 -14.76 -18.37
C SER A 110 -18.99 -13.97 -18.17
N ALA A 111 -19.20 -12.89 -18.94
CA ALA A 111 -20.41 -12.08 -18.94
C ALA A 111 -20.76 -11.66 -20.37
N THR A 112 -21.88 -12.16 -20.90
CA THR A 112 -22.40 -11.89 -22.24
C THR A 112 -23.44 -10.76 -22.21
N GLY A 113 -23.20 -9.64 -22.90
CA GLY A 113 -24.24 -8.62 -23.17
C GLY A 113 -23.68 -7.27 -23.66
N ALA A 114 -24.28 -6.69 -24.71
CA ALA A 114 -23.87 -5.41 -25.30
C ALA A 114 -24.11 -4.19 -24.38
N ASP A 115 -24.97 -4.32 -23.36
CA ASP A 115 -25.20 -3.30 -22.32
C ASP A 115 -24.00 -3.12 -21.38
N LEU A 116 -23.11 -4.12 -21.28
CA LEU A 116 -21.94 -4.11 -20.39
C LEU A 116 -20.85 -3.14 -20.85
N ALA A 117 -20.79 -2.74 -22.12
CA ALA A 117 -19.79 -1.78 -22.58
C ALA A 117 -20.06 -0.36 -22.05
N HIS A 118 -21.34 0.05 -22.03
CA HIS A 118 -21.75 1.31 -21.42
C HIS A 118 -21.58 1.26 -19.90
N GLU A 119 -21.99 0.16 -19.28
CA GLU A 119 -21.85 -0.06 -17.84
C GLU A 119 -20.37 -0.11 -17.42
N PHE A 120 -19.50 -0.70 -18.25
CA PHE A 120 -18.04 -0.71 -18.06
C PHE A 120 -17.44 0.71 -18.07
N TRP A 121 -17.77 1.53 -19.07
CA TRP A 121 -17.27 2.90 -19.14
C TRP A 121 -17.81 3.76 -17.98
N ALA A 122 -19.08 3.55 -17.60
CA ALA A 122 -19.68 4.20 -16.44
C ALA A 122 -18.96 3.82 -15.14
N LEU A 123 -18.80 2.52 -14.86
CA LEU A 123 -18.09 2.01 -13.68
C LEU A 123 -16.62 2.46 -13.66
N THR A 124 -15.92 2.39 -14.79
CA THR A 124 -14.53 2.82 -14.90
C THR A 124 -14.37 4.31 -14.60
N SER A 125 -15.27 5.15 -15.13
CA SER A 125 -15.21 6.60 -14.89
C SER A 125 -15.51 6.97 -13.43
N ILE A 126 -16.42 6.24 -12.77
CA ILE A 126 -16.72 6.41 -11.33
C ILE A 126 -15.54 5.96 -10.47
N LEU A 127 -14.90 4.84 -10.81
CA LEU A 127 -13.85 4.23 -9.99
C LEU A 127 -12.44 4.75 -10.25
N VAL A 128 -12.18 5.34 -11.42
CA VAL A 128 -10.84 5.81 -11.80
C VAL A 128 -10.27 6.76 -10.76
N VAL A 129 -11.04 7.76 -10.35
CA VAL A 129 -10.54 8.78 -9.43
C VAL A 129 -10.33 8.19 -8.02
N PRO A 130 -11.30 7.51 -7.40
CA PRO A 130 -11.12 6.91 -6.08
C PRO A 130 -10.00 5.86 -6.05
N LEU A 131 -9.95 4.92 -6.98
CA LEU A 131 -8.97 3.82 -6.93
C LEU A 131 -7.55 4.32 -7.20
N THR A 132 -7.39 5.28 -8.11
CA THR A 132 -6.08 5.89 -8.41
C THR A 132 -5.58 6.70 -7.22
N THR A 133 -6.43 7.53 -6.62
CA THR A 133 -6.04 8.36 -5.46
C THR A 133 -5.77 7.51 -4.23
N LEU A 134 -6.60 6.50 -3.95
CA LEU A 134 -6.42 5.61 -2.80
C LEU A 134 -5.15 4.73 -2.96
N SER A 135 -4.85 4.28 -4.18
CA SER A 135 -3.60 3.55 -4.46
C SER A 135 -2.36 4.44 -4.36
N ALA A 136 -2.43 5.68 -4.86
CA ALA A 136 -1.35 6.65 -4.70
C ALA A 136 -1.10 6.99 -3.22
N ALA A 137 -2.17 7.20 -2.45
CA ALA A 137 -2.10 7.45 -1.01
C ALA A 137 -1.53 6.23 -0.24
N SER A 138 -1.97 5.01 -0.59
CA SER A 138 -1.46 3.77 0.00
C SER A 138 0.04 3.58 -0.27
N ALA A 139 0.49 3.90 -1.48
CA ALA A 139 1.92 3.86 -1.82
C ALA A 139 2.71 4.91 -1.00
N ALA A 140 2.23 6.16 -0.95
CA ALA A 140 2.87 7.20 -0.14
C ALA A 140 2.94 6.83 1.35
N GLY A 141 1.85 6.28 1.91
CA GLY A 141 1.78 5.80 3.28
C GLY A 141 2.75 4.63 3.54
N SER A 142 2.86 3.69 2.61
CA SER A 142 3.81 2.57 2.69
C SER A 142 5.27 3.06 2.73
N LEU A 143 5.61 4.08 1.92
CA LEU A 143 6.93 4.70 1.95
C LEU A 143 7.19 5.44 3.26
N TRP A 144 6.20 6.18 3.76
CA TRP A 144 6.31 6.87 5.04
C TRP A 144 6.55 5.89 6.21
N LEU A 145 5.80 4.79 6.26
CA LEU A 145 6.00 3.68 7.21
C LEU A 145 7.40 3.08 7.09
N ALA A 146 7.87 2.83 5.86
CA ALA A 146 9.20 2.28 5.62
C ALA A 146 10.32 3.21 6.13
N ARG A 147 10.20 4.52 5.89
CA ARG A 147 11.16 5.53 6.38
C ARG A 147 11.16 5.62 7.90
N ARG A 148 9.97 5.59 8.53
CA ARG A 148 9.84 5.58 10.00
C ARG A 148 10.49 4.36 10.62
N ALA A 149 10.26 3.17 10.06
CA ALA A 149 10.86 1.93 10.54
C ALA A 149 12.39 1.92 10.43
N LYS A 150 12.95 2.53 9.37
CA LYS A 150 14.40 2.68 9.21
C LYS A 150 14.98 3.63 10.27
N GLY A 151 14.38 4.80 10.47
CA GLY A 151 14.82 5.77 11.48
C GLY A 151 14.79 5.19 12.90
N SER A 152 13.74 4.45 13.26
CA SER A 152 13.67 3.76 14.56
C SER A 152 14.83 2.77 14.76
N ARG A 153 15.19 1.99 13.72
CA ARG A 153 16.31 1.05 13.79
C ARG A 153 17.67 1.74 13.89
N GLU A 154 17.86 2.86 13.21
CA GLU A 154 19.09 3.66 13.31
C GLU A 154 19.25 4.26 14.72
N LEU A 155 18.15 4.74 15.32
CA LEU A 155 18.14 5.24 16.70
C LEU A 155 18.36 4.12 17.75
N GLU A 156 17.83 2.93 17.52
CA GLU A 156 18.12 1.75 18.36
C GLU A 156 19.59 1.34 18.25
N ALA A 157 20.14 1.30 17.03
CA ALA A 157 21.55 0.98 16.82
C ALA A 157 22.49 2.03 17.47
N GLY A 158 22.17 3.32 17.35
CA GLY A 158 22.92 4.40 18.00
C GLY A 158 22.93 4.28 19.53
N ARG A 159 21.77 3.99 20.15
CA ARG A 159 21.68 3.76 21.60
C ARG A 159 22.52 2.58 22.07
N VAL A 160 22.50 1.46 21.34
CA VAL A 160 23.34 0.30 21.66
C VAL A 160 24.82 0.67 21.60
N VAL A 161 25.24 1.42 20.58
CA VAL A 161 26.63 1.87 20.46
C VAL A 161 26.99 2.80 21.62
N ASP A 162 26.16 3.79 21.94
CA ASP A 162 26.41 4.72 23.06
C ASP A 162 26.50 4.01 24.41
N ASP A 163 25.63 3.04 24.68
CA ASP A 163 25.67 2.23 25.92
C ASP A 163 26.98 1.42 26.03
N LEU A 164 27.47 0.86 24.91
CA LEU A 164 28.77 0.18 24.84
C LEU A 164 29.93 1.14 25.12
N TRP A 165 29.92 2.35 24.54
CA TRP A 165 30.94 3.37 24.79
C TRP A 165 30.95 3.88 26.22
N LEU A 166 29.78 4.04 26.84
CA LEU A 166 29.65 4.42 28.25
C LEU A 166 30.24 3.33 29.16
N THR A 167 30.02 2.06 28.83
CA THR A 167 30.56 0.92 29.59
C THR A 167 32.09 0.84 29.49
N ASP A 168 32.67 1.06 28.31
CA ASP A 168 34.12 1.12 28.11
C ASP A 168 34.76 2.36 28.79
N GLY A 169 34.06 3.49 28.80
CA GLY A 169 34.49 4.70 29.52
C GLY A 169 34.57 4.47 31.03
N GLN A 170 33.57 3.80 31.60
CA GLN A 170 33.58 3.42 33.02
C GLN A 170 34.72 2.45 33.35
N ALA A 171 35.06 1.54 32.44
CA ALA A 171 36.19 0.62 32.62
C ALA A 171 37.53 1.37 32.68
N LYS A 172 37.71 2.44 31.88
CA LYS A 172 38.92 3.27 31.91
C LYS A 172 39.06 4.05 33.22
N ASP A 173 37.96 4.60 33.73
CA ASP A 173 37.96 5.32 35.02
C ASP A 173 38.29 4.40 36.20
N LEU A 174 37.82 3.14 36.16
CA LEU A 174 38.15 2.15 37.18
C LEU A 174 39.63 1.70 37.13
N ILE A 175 40.22 1.63 35.94
CA ILE A 175 41.65 1.32 35.77
C ILE A 175 42.50 2.49 36.27
N ALA A 176 42.12 3.73 35.97
CA ALA A 176 42.81 4.93 36.44
C ALA A 176 42.74 5.14 37.97
N LEU A 177 41.74 4.57 38.63
CA LEU A 177 41.61 4.53 40.10
C LEU A 177 42.42 3.41 40.76
N ALA A 178 42.90 2.44 39.98
CA ALA A 178 43.66 1.29 40.46
C ALA A 178 45.20 1.47 40.31
N GLU A 179 45.65 2.54 39.65
CA GLU A 179 47.06 2.98 39.58
C GLU A 179 47.36 4.07 40.61
#